data_AF-A0A1I4VMI6-F1
#
_entry.id   AF-A0A1I4VMI6-F1
#
_cell.length_a   1.000
_cell.length_b   1.000
_cell.length_c   1.000
_cell.angle_alpha   90.00
_cell.angle_beta   90.00
_cell.angle_gamma   90.00
#
_symmetry.space_group_name_H-M   'P 1'
#
loop_
_entity.id
_entity.type
_entity.pdbx_description
1 polymer ?
#
loop_
_entity_poly.entity_id
_entity_poly.type
_entity_poly.pdbx_seq_one_letter_code
_entity_poly.pdbx_strand_id
1 'polypeptide(L)'
;MTEVLARSRYPVIVAGDGVGEARAWRELQDLATAIGAPVYNEQLSSYLNYPYHLAHARGELPSVQQQVRQVLGRKDPAPPRSSAGSTGCGP
;
A
#
# COMPACT_ATOMS: atom_id res chain seq x y z
N MET A 1 -10.87 -5.66 8.32
CA MET A 1 -9.84 -4.86 7.60
C MET A 1 -8.49 -4.91 8.31
N THR A 2 -8.44 -4.72 9.64
CA THR A 2 -7.20 -4.59 10.42
C THR A 2 -6.32 -5.85 10.46
N GLU A 3 -6.91 -7.03 10.40
CA GLU A 3 -6.18 -8.31 10.58
C GLU A 3 -5.21 -8.63 9.44
N VAL A 4 -5.52 -8.24 8.19
CA VAL A 4 -4.63 -8.45 7.04
C VAL A 4 -3.41 -7.55 7.14
N LEU A 5 -3.60 -6.27 7.48
CA LEU A 5 -2.51 -5.33 7.65
C LEU A 5 -1.61 -5.72 8.84
N ALA A 6 -2.21 -6.10 9.96
CA ALA A 6 -1.49 -6.51 11.16
C ALA A 6 -0.66 -7.80 10.97
N ARG A 7 -1.05 -8.68 10.04
CA ARG A 7 -0.33 -9.92 9.73
C ARG A 7 0.63 -9.79 8.55
N SER A 8 0.64 -8.64 7.88
CA SER A 8 1.49 -8.44 6.72
C SER A 8 2.96 -8.46 7.13
N ARG A 9 3.79 -9.26 6.45
CA ARG A 9 5.24 -9.29 6.70
C ARG A 9 5.99 -8.25 5.88
N TYR A 10 5.39 -7.83 4.77
CA TYR A 10 5.96 -6.85 3.85
C TYR A 10 4.94 -5.76 3.47
N PRO A 11 4.42 -4.99 4.44
CA PRO A 11 3.48 -3.92 4.16
C PRO A 11 4.18 -2.79 3.41
N VAL A 12 3.46 -2.16 2.49
CA VAL A 12 3.86 -0.94 1.78
C VAL A 12 2.66 0.00 1.75
N ILE A 13 2.91 1.29 1.91
CA ILE A 13 1.90 2.35 1.79
C ILE A 13 2.16 3.12 0.50
N VAL A 14 1.10 3.39 -0.26
CA VAL A 14 1.10 4.29 -1.41
C VAL A 14 0.17 5.46 -1.11
N ALA A 15 0.72 6.67 -1.04
CA ALA A 15 0.03 7.90 -0.70
C ALA A 15 -0.42 8.65 -1.96
N GLY A 16 -1.74 8.78 -2.13
CA GLY A 16 -2.34 9.53 -3.23
C GLY A 16 -2.92 10.89 -2.82
N ASP A 17 -3.46 11.63 -3.80
CA ASP A 17 -3.90 13.03 -3.70
C ASP A 17 -4.78 13.31 -2.49
N GLY A 18 -5.64 12.36 -2.10
CA GLY A 18 -6.50 12.49 -0.93
C GLY A 18 -5.74 12.70 0.39
N VAL A 19 -4.50 12.23 0.51
CA VAL A 19 -3.66 12.48 1.69
C VAL A 19 -3.22 13.94 1.74
N GLY A 20 -2.73 14.47 0.61
CA GLY A 20 -2.30 15.85 0.50
C GLY A 20 -3.48 16.83 0.66
N GLU A 21 -4.61 16.53 0.03
CA GLU A 21 -5.85 17.29 0.13
C GLU A 21 -6.36 17.37 1.58
N ALA A 22 -6.38 16.24 2.28
CA ALA A 22 -6.82 16.17 3.68
C ALA A 22 -5.77 16.67 4.69
N ARG A 23 -4.55 17.02 4.24
CA ARG A 23 -3.41 17.38 5.10
C ARG A 23 -3.06 16.30 6.14
N ALA A 24 -3.22 15.03 5.78
CA ALA A 24 -3.15 13.88 6.69
C ALA A 24 -1.74 13.28 6.83
N TRP A 25 -0.68 14.10 6.66
CA TRP A 25 0.70 13.61 6.70
C TRP A 25 1.09 13.01 8.05
N ARG A 26 0.61 13.61 9.15
CA ARG A 26 0.93 13.15 10.51
C ARG A 26 0.30 11.78 10.77
N GLU A 27 -0.98 11.65 10.46
CA GLU A 27 -1.72 10.40 10.62
C GLU A 27 -1.09 9.28 9.77
N LEU A 28 -0.65 9.60 8.55
CA LEU A 28 0.07 8.66 7.69
C LEU A 28 1.45 8.29 8.25
N GLN A 29 2.18 9.25 8.83
CA GLN A 29 3.46 9.02 9.47
C GLN A 29 3.33 8.12 10.70
N ASP A 30 2.32 8.35 11.53
CA ASP A 30 2.03 7.53 12.72
C ASP A 30 1.73 6.09 12.31
N LEU A 31 0.90 5.91 11.27
CA LEU A 31 0.62 4.58 10.72
C LEU A 31 1.88 3.91 10.17
N ALA A 32 2.66 4.61 9.33
CA ALA A 32 3.89 4.08 8.74
C ALA A 32 4.89 3.65 9.82
N THR A 33 4.99 4.43 10.89
CA THR A 33 5.82 4.12 12.06
C THR A 33 5.30 2.88 12.79
N ALA A 34 4.00 2.80 13.06
CA ALA A 34 3.38 1.71 13.80
C ALA A 34 3.55 0.36 13.10
N ILE A 35 3.52 0.33 11.76
CA ILE A 35 3.63 -0.92 10.99
C ILE A 35 5.00 -1.12 10.34
N GLY A 36 5.94 -0.18 10.53
CA GLY A 36 7.28 -0.22 9.94
C GLY A 36 7.29 -0.23 8.40
N ALA A 37 6.31 0.41 7.75
CA ALA A 37 6.15 0.36 6.30
C ALA A 37 6.84 1.54 5.60
N PRO A 38 7.48 1.31 4.43
CA PRO A 38 7.84 2.39 3.53
C PRO A 38 6.60 3.05 2.93
N VAL A 39 6.71 4.35 2.65
CA VAL A 39 5.68 5.17 2.01
C VAL A 39 6.21 5.68 0.67
N TYR A 40 5.50 5.34 -0.40
CA TYR A 40 5.70 5.93 -1.71
C TYR A 40 4.61 6.95 -2.02
N ASN A 41 4.93 8.02 -2.72
CA ASN A 41 3.94 8.89 -3.33
C ASN A 41 3.44 8.24 -4.63
N GLU A 42 2.15 8.39 -4.94
CA GLU A 42 1.66 8.13 -6.29
C GLU A 42 2.29 9.11 -7.30
N GLN A 43 2.17 8.79 -8.58
CA GLN A 43 2.59 9.70 -9.63
C GLN A 43 1.46 10.54 -10.17
N LEU A 44 1.84 11.64 -10.85
CA LEU A 44 0.91 12.61 -11.43
C LEU A 44 -0.01 13.24 -10.38
N SER A 45 0.52 13.40 -9.17
CA SER A 45 -0.18 13.96 -8.04
C SER A 45 -0.32 15.48 -8.15
N SER A 46 -1.49 15.99 -7.75
CA SER A 46 -1.78 17.43 -7.66
C SER A 46 -1.23 18.06 -6.37
N TYR A 47 -0.88 17.22 -5.39
CA TYR A 47 -0.42 17.62 -4.07
C TYR A 47 0.91 16.97 -3.69
N LEU A 48 1.52 17.44 -2.62
CA LEU A 48 2.54 16.66 -1.92
C LEU A 48 1.83 15.69 -0.97
N ASN A 49 1.86 14.39 -1.26
CA ASN A 49 1.11 13.40 -0.45
C ASN A 49 1.87 12.91 0.77
N TYR A 50 3.21 12.87 0.70
CA TYR A 50 4.07 12.54 1.83
C TYR A 50 5.44 13.22 1.70
N PRO A 51 5.90 13.99 2.71
CA PRO A 51 7.15 14.73 2.62
C PRO A 51 8.40 13.84 2.48
N TYR A 52 9.26 14.17 1.51
CA TYR A 52 10.44 13.38 1.16
C TYR A 52 11.52 13.26 2.25
N HIS A 53 11.53 14.17 3.23
CA HIS A 53 12.54 14.17 4.30
C HIS A 53 12.19 13.24 5.47
N LEU A 54 10.97 12.66 5.49
CA LEU A 54 10.56 11.75 6.56
C LEU A 54 11.18 10.37 6.39
N ALA A 55 11.48 9.69 7.50
CA ALA A 55 12.24 8.43 7.52
C ALA A 55 11.66 7.31 6.63
N HIS A 56 10.32 7.23 6.54
CA HIS A 56 9.62 6.21 5.77
C HIS A 56 9.50 6.55 4.28
N ALA A 57 9.83 7.78 3.86
CA ALA A 57 9.65 8.21 2.49
C ALA A 57 10.58 7.45 1.55
N ARG A 58 10.04 7.04 0.39
CA ARG A 58 10.79 6.36 -0.68
C ARG A 58 10.71 7.08 -2.02
N GLY A 59 10.09 8.26 -2.06
CA GLY A 59 9.88 9.01 -3.28
C GLY A 59 8.60 8.58 -3.99
N GLU A 60 8.51 8.91 -5.27
CA GLU A 60 7.38 8.55 -6.11
C GLU A 60 7.51 7.10 -6.61
N LEU A 61 6.38 6.43 -6.81
CA LEU A 61 6.35 5.22 -7.61
C LEU A 61 6.74 5.52 -9.07
N PRO A 62 7.16 4.52 -9.86
CA PRO A 62 7.32 4.69 -11.30
C PRO A 62 5.98 4.74 -12.07
N SER A 63 5.99 5.29 -13.30
CA SER A 63 4.77 5.40 -14.16
C SER A 63 4.49 4.16 -14.95
N VAL A 64 5.48 3.28 -15.04
CA VAL A 64 5.42 2.09 -15.88
C VAL A 64 5.01 0.90 -15.01
N GLN A 65 3.94 0.23 -15.40
CA GLN A 65 3.38 -0.91 -14.65
C GLN A 65 4.43 -1.98 -14.31
N GLN A 66 5.34 -2.28 -15.25
CA GLN A 66 6.42 -3.24 -15.02
C GLN A 66 7.36 -2.80 -13.90
N GLN A 67 7.71 -1.51 -13.86
CA GLN A 67 8.58 -0.94 -12.83
C GLN A 67 7.85 -0.87 -11.48
N VAL A 68 6.56 -0.52 -11.46
CA VAL A 68 5.74 -0.62 -10.24
C VAL A 68 5.75 -2.04 -9.69
N ARG A 69 5.60 -3.06 -10.55
CA ARG A 69 5.68 -4.47 -10.13
C ARG A 69 7.06 -4.87 -9.61
N GLN A 70 8.12 -4.25 -10.10
CA GLN A 70 9.47 -4.49 -9.58
C GLN A 70 9.64 -3.85 -8.20
N VAL A 71 9.22 -2.60 -8.03
CA VAL A 71 9.29 -1.86 -6.76
C VAL A 71 8.43 -2.53 -5.68
N LEU A 72 7.20 -2.93 -6.03
CA LEU A 72 6.25 -3.60 -5.11
C LEU A 72 6.34 -5.13 -5.17
N GLY A 73 7.38 -5.68 -5.81
CA GLY A 73 7.46 -7.10 -6.14
C GLY A 73 7.57 -8.02 -4.93
N ARG A 74 8.19 -7.52 -3.85
CA ARG A 74 8.25 -8.21 -2.56
C ARG A 74 6.96 -7.94 -1.80
N LYS A 75 6.03 -8.89 -1.88
CA LYS A 75 4.72 -8.85 -1.22
C LYS A 75 4.44 -10.17 -0.52
N ASP A 76 3.55 -10.13 0.45
CA ASP A 76 3.00 -11.34 1.05
C ASP A 76 2.27 -12.19 -0.01
N PRO A 77 2.28 -13.53 0.13
CA PRO A 77 1.42 -14.37 -0.68
C PRO A 77 -0.04 -13.96 -0.45
N ALA A 78 -0.85 -14.03 -1.50
CA ALA A 78 -2.28 -13.76 -1.36
C ALA A 78 -2.86 -14.68 -0.27
N PRO A 79 -3.76 -14.17 0.60
CA PRO A 79 -4.45 -15.03 1.56
C PRO A 79 -5.16 -16.16 0.81
N PRO A 80 -5.27 -17.36 1.40
CA PRO A 80 -5.95 -18.47 0.77
C PRO A 80 -7.36 -18.03 0.36
N ARG A 81 -7.70 -18.20 -0.92
CA ARG A 81 -9.06 -17.94 -1.39
C ARG A 81 -9.96 -18.94 -0.67
N SER A 82 -10.94 -18.46 0.09
CA SER A 82 -11.95 -19.34 0.68
C SER A 82 -12.60 -20.08 -0.49
N SER A 83 -12.42 -21.40 -0.55
CA SER A 83 -13.06 -22.24 -1.54
C SER A 83 -14.56 -22.13 -1.32
N ALA A 84 -15.24 -21.34 -2.15
CA ALA A 84 -16.68 -21.45 -2.27
C ALA A 84 -16.96 -22.89 -2.73
N GLY A 85 -17.57 -23.68 -1.84
CA GLY A 85 -17.92 -25.05 -2.13
C GLY A 85 -18.80 -25.10 -3.37
N SER A 86 -18.28 -25.71 -4.44
CA SER A 86 -19.09 -26.14 -5.57
C SER A 86 -19.93 -27.32 -5.08
N THR A 87 -21.10 -27.05 -4.47
CA THR A 87 -22.16 -28.05 -4.42
C THR A 87 -22.60 -28.29 -5.85
N GLY A 88 -22.25 -29.48 -6.37
CA GLY A 88 -22.62 -29.92 -7.69
C GLY A 88 -24.13 -29.88 -7.88
N CYS A 89 -24.54 -29.44 -9.06
CA CYS A 89 -25.90 -29.63 -9.55
C CYS A 89 -25.81 -30.59 -10.74
N GLY A 90 -26.05 -31.87 -10.49
CA GLY A 90 -26.70 -32.74 -11.47
C GLY A 90 -28.20 -32.42 -11.50
N PRO A 91 -28.99 -32.89 -12.47
CA PRO A 91 -28.84 -34.16 -13.19
C PRO A 91 -28.36 -34.04 -14.64
#